data_AF-A0A7Y6DYM8-F1
#
_entry.id   AF-A0A7Y6DYM8-F1
#
_cell.length_a   1.000
_cell.length_b   1.000
_cell.length_c   1.000
_cell.angle_alpha   90.00
_cell.angle_beta   90.00
_cell.angle_gamma   90.00
#
_symmetry.space_group_name_H-M   'P 1'
#
loop_
_entity.id
_entity.type
_entity.pdbx_description
1 polymer ?
#
loop_
_entity_poly.entity_id
_entity_poly.type
_entity_poly.pdbx_seq_one_letter_code
_entity_poly.pdbx_strand_id
1 'polypeptide(L)'
;MTEVRPTLSLPASDVHGTAPGVRPLTPVELAHLDRARAHLRASGTDLADAGAVGALLHTTRSRWAAGPATPVPQAMVMALGVGVGDLVVARAPGARWALRTGGAAPTPAVVSVSGADAALPLADVASRWESGCGPEWVSEYVAAASAHLTPDTAPEVPSPRTPARVAAATATFRTPADLPFPPSPAAQDIALGVLDQVLEAALTPGAAVVPFAVVDGSPAQGHDVRTFDGAPERALQEARAWVRSSGAARAAVAWFGQLPADDADRPAVLVEASDAGAPSLVVAHRYTAATPEGDGRARPARPVGEPLVLGQAAPLL
;
A
#
# COMPACT_ATOMS: atom_id res chain seq x y z
N MET A 1 59.42 -27.96 -24.07
CA MET A 1 59.21 -27.43 -22.71
C MET A 1 57.88 -26.71 -22.72
N THR A 2 56.97 -27.22 -21.90
CA THR A 2 55.51 -27.09 -21.98
C THR A 2 55.06 -25.79 -21.32
N GLU A 3 54.56 -24.82 -22.09
CA GLU A 3 53.87 -23.66 -21.52
C GLU A 3 52.41 -24.02 -21.24
N VAL A 4 52.12 -24.31 -19.98
CA VAL A 4 50.76 -24.39 -19.45
C VAL A 4 50.33 -22.97 -19.10
N ARG A 5 49.50 -22.35 -19.95
CA ARG A 5 48.77 -21.14 -19.59
C ARG A 5 47.64 -21.50 -18.62
N PRO A 6 47.52 -20.86 -17.45
CA PRO A 6 46.36 -21.02 -16.60
C PRO A 6 45.19 -20.22 -17.20
N THR A 7 44.13 -20.93 -17.57
CA THR A 7 42.80 -20.38 -17.83
C THR A 7 42.28 -19.84 -16.49
N LEU A 8 42.34 -18.52 -16.30
CA LEU A 8 41.59 -17.86 -15.23
C LEU A 8 40.10 -18.01 -15.55
N SER A 9 39.45 -18.95 -14.86
CA SER A 9 38.01 -18.98 -14.74
C SER A 9 37.56 -17.67 -14.08
N LEU A 10 36.99 -16.77 -14.87
CA LEU A 10 36.19 -15.67 -14.35
C LEU A 10 35.03 -16.27 -13.56
N PRO A 11 34.79 -15.88 -12.29
CA PRO A 11 33.53 -16.22 -11.65
C PRO A 11 32.43 -15.55 -12.45
N ALA A 12 31.40 -16.32 -12.81
CA ALA A 12 30.12 -15.78 -13.24
C ALA A 12 29.57 -14.93 -12.10
N SER A 13 29.87 -13.63 -12.12
CA SER A 13 29.04 -12.66 -11.42
C SER A 13 27.73 -12.64 -12.19
N ASP A 14 26.80 -13.49 -11.76
CA ASP A 14 25.39 -13.29 -12.03
C ASP A 14 25.02 -11.97 -11.34
N VAL A 15 25.24 -10.87 -12.07
CA VAL A 15 24.70 -9.57 -11.74
C VAL A 15 23.20 -9.71 -11.92
N HIS A 16 22.54 -10.22 -10.87
CA HIS A 16 21.11 -10.08 -10.70
C HIS A 16 20.88 -8.58 -10.72
N GLY A 17 20.39 -8.07 -11.86
CA GLY A 17 20.14 -6.66 -12.04
C GLY A 17 19.25 -6.19 -10.88
N THR A 18 19.79 -5.33 -10.02
CA THR A 18 19.00 -4.72 -8.95
C THR A 18 17.81 -4.05 -9.59
N ALA A 19 16.60 -4.43 -9.16
CA ALA A 19 15.38 -3.79 -9.60
C ALA A 19 15.51 -2.26 -9.44
N PRO A 20 15.00 -1.45 -10.41
CA PRO A 20 15.05 0.00 -10.32
C PRO A 20 14.54 0.51 -8.97
N GLY A 21 15.29 1.39 -8.32
CA GLY A 21 14.89 1.94 -7.02
C GLY A 21 15.15 1.04 -5.81
N VAL A 22 15.93 -0.03 -5.94
CA VAL A 22 16.42 -0.85 -4.82
C VAL A 22 17.94 -0.93 -4.88
N ARG A 23 18.62 -0.67 -3.76
CA ARG A 23 20.07 -0.86 -3.64
C ARG A 23 20.47 -1.62 -2.37
N PRO A 24 21.63 -2.27 -2.34
CA PRO A 24 22.20 -2.80 -1.09
C PRO A 24 22.34 -1.70 -0.03
N LEU A 25 22.25 -2.11 1.24
CA LEU A 25 22.58 -1.22 2.35
C LEU A 25 24.08 -0.91 2.34
N THR A 26 24.41 0.34 2.61
CA THR A 26 25.79 0.76 2.88
C THR A 26 26.24 0.23 4.25
N PRO A 27 27.56 0.17 4.53
CA PRO A 27 28.06 -0.24 5.84
C PRO A 27 27.52 0.60 7.01
N VAL A 28 27.29 1.90 6.78
CA VAL A 28 26.74 2.80 7.81
C VAL A 28 25.27 2.48 8.12
N GLU A 29 24.47 2.18 7.08
CA GLU A 29 23.08 1.77 7.24
C GLU A 29 22.97 0.39 7.90
N LEU A 30 23.84 -0.55 7.52
CA LEU A 30 23.92 -1.86 8.16
C LEU A 30 24.26 -1.74 9.65
N ALA A 31 25.25 -0.90 10.00
CA ALA A 31 25.61 -0.62 11.39
C ALA A 31 24.45 0.02 12.18
N HIS A 32 23.53 0.72 11.50
CA HIS A 32 22.31 1.23 12.14
C HIS A 32 21.35 0.09 12.49
N LEU A 33 21.14 -0.85 11.57
CA LEU A 33 20.36 -2.06 11.87
C LEU A 33 20.99 -2.87 13.00
N ASP A 34 22.32 -2.98 13.06
CA ASP A 34 23.00 -3.71 14.12
C ASP A 34 22.81 -3.10 15.50
N ARG A 35 22.80 -1.76 15.62
CA ARG A 35 22.45 -1.09 16.87
C ARG A 35 21.01 -1.37 17.28
N ALA A 36 20.09 -1.40 16.32
CA ALA A 36 18.70 -1.73 16.56
C ALA A 36 18.54 -3.18 17.06
N ARG A 37 19.26 -4.13 16.45
CA ARG A 37 19.33 -5.53 16.92
C ARG A 37 19.91 -5.64 18.32
N ALA A 38 20.99 -4.91 18.61
CA ALA A 38 21.60 -4.91 19.94
C ALA A 38 20.62 -4.40 21.01
N HIS A 39 19.84 -3.36 20.69
CA HIS A 39 18.80 -2.85 21.57
C HIS A 39 17.72 -3.91 21.87
N LEU A 40 17.23 -4.62 20.85
CA LEU A 40 16.27 -5.71 21.07
C LEU A 40 16.85 -6.86 21.92
N ARG A 41 18.10 -7.27 21.68
CA ARG A 41 18.72 -8.36 22.46
C ARG A 41 18.82 -8.02 23.95
N ALA A 42 19.01 -6.75 24.29
CA ALA A 42 19.04 -6.28 25.67
C ALA A 42 17.71 -6.48 26.42
N SER A 43 16.59 -6.70 25.71
CA SER A 43 15.30 -7.02 26.32
C SER A 43 15.20 -8.45 26.87
N GLY A 44 16.12 -9.35 26.47
CA GLY A 44 16.08 -10.78 26.81
C GLY A 44 15.04 -11.60 26.04
N THR A 45 14.30 -10.98 25.11
CA THR A 45 13.35 -11.67 24.24
C THR A 45 14.08 -12.57 23.24
N ASP A 46 13.53 -13.77 23.00
CA ASP A 46 13.98 -14.64 21.91
C ASP A 46 13.59 -14.02 20.56
N LEU A 47 14.58 -13.48 19.84
CA LEU A 47 14.37 -12.80 18.57
C LEU A 47 14.23 -13.76 17.39
N ALA A 48 14.41 -15.07 17.60
CA ALA A 48 14.14 -16.08 16.58
C ALA A 48 12.68 -16.56 16.60
N ASP A 49 11.92 -16.22 17.64
CA ASP A 49 10.52 -16.57 17.79
C ASP A 49 9.61 -15.36 17.48
N ALA A 50 8.83 -15.48 16.40
CA ALA A 50 7.88 -14.45 16.00
C ALA A 50 6.79 -14.19 17.06
N GLY A 51 6.40 -15.21 17.82
CA GLY A 51 5.45 -15.06 18.94
C GLY A 51 6.03 -14.24 20.08
N ALA A 52 7.30 -14.48 20.44
CA ALA A 52 8.00 -13.73 21.47
C ALA A 52 8.19 -12.24 21.09
N VAL A 53 8.56 -11.97 19.83
CA VAL A 53 8.67 -10.59 19.30
C VAL A 53 7.29 -9.91 19.26
N GLY A 54 6.23 -10.63 18.86
CA GLY A 54 4.85 -10.13 18.87
C GLY A 54 4.35 -9.76 20.27
N ALA A 55 4.62 -10.61 21.26
CA ALA A 55 4.32 -10.34 22.66
C ALA A 55 5.07 -9.12 23.20
N LEU A 56 6.36 -8.96 22.85
CA LEU A 56 7.16 -7.79 23.22
C LEU A 56 6.57 -6.50 22.62
N LEU A 57 6.26 -6.49 21.31
CA LEU A 57 5.64 -5.35 20.63
C LEU A 57 4.31 -4.97 21.30
N HIS A 58 3.40 -5.94 21.44
CA HIS A 58 2.09 -5.71 22.03
C HIS A 58 2.20 -5.16 23.45
N THR A 59 3.03 -5.78 24.30
CA THR A 59 3.22 -5.35 25.70
C THR A 59 3.81 -3.95 25.79
N THR A 60 4.86 -3.65 25.03
CA THR A 60 5.56 -2.36 25.09
C THR A 60 4.65 -1.24 24.59
N ARG A 61 3.95 -1.46 23.47
CA ARG A 61 2.97 -0.52 22.93
C ARG A 61 1.81 -0.29 23.90
N SER A 62 1.29 -1.35 24.53
CA SER A 62 0.16 -1.25 25.47
C SER A 62 0.53 -0.43 26.70
N ARG A 63 1.75 -0.60 27.22
CA ARG A 63 2.27 0.25 28.31
C ARG A 63 2.43 1.70 27.89
N TRP A 64 2.94 1.95 26.69
CA TRP A 64 3.05 3.31 26.14
C TRP A 64 1.68 3.97 26.00
N ALA A 65 0.71 3.27 25.41
CA ALA A 65 -0.64 3.78 25.18
C ALA A 65 -1.44 4.02 26.47
N ALA A 66 -1.19 3.23 27.52
CA ALA A 66 -1.80 3.43 28.84
C ALA A 66 -1.09 4.48 29.70
N GLY A 67 0.10 4.92 29.29
CA GLY A 67 0.90 5.91 29.99
C GLY A 67 0.44 7.35 29.75
N PRO A 68 1.12 8.35 30.35
CA PRO A 68 0.92 9.74 29.99
C PRO A 68 1.20 9.96 28.50
N ALA A 69 0.53 10.95 27.90
CA ALA A 69 0.72 11.33 26.50
C ALA A 69 2.19 11.68 26.25
N THR A 70 2.94 10.73 25.69
CA THR A 70 4.37 10.82 25.42
C THR A 70 4.61 10.59 23.93
N PRO A 71 5.59 11.26 23.32
CA PRO A 71 5.94 11.01 21.93
C PRO A 71 6.27 9.53 21.67
N VAL A 72 6.05 9.09 20.43
CA VAL A 72 6.38 7.72 19.99
C VAL A 72 7.88 7.46 20.19
N PRO A 73 8.28 6.37 20.88
CA PRO A 73 9.67 6.04 21.13
C PRO A 73 10.32 5.47 19.86
N GLN A 74 10.72 6.35 18.94
CA GLN A 74 11.19 6.00 17.59
C GLN A 74 12.30 4.94 17.56
N ALA A 75 13.26 5.01 18.49
CA ALA A 75 14.34 4.01 18.57
C ALA A 75 13.83 2.59 18.88
N MET A 76 12.81 2.47 19.74
CA MET A 76 12.18 1.20 20.07
C MET A 76 11.33 0.67 18.91
N VAL A 77 10.52 1.52 18.28
CA VAL A 77 9.70 1.17 17.11
C VAL A 77 10.57 0.67 15.97
N MET A 78 11.67 1.39 15.69
CA MET A 78 12.65 0.97 14.70
C MET A 78 13.29 -0.37 15.07
N ALA A 79 13.71 -0.55 16.32
CA ALA A 79 14.30 -1.80 16.79
C ALA A 79 13.35 -2.99 16.56
N LEU A 80 12.09 -2.85 16.94
CA LEU A 80 11.04 -3.86 16.70
C LEU A 80 10.86 -4.12 15.19
N GLY A 81 10.82 -3.08 14.35
CA GLY A 81 10.77 -3.21 12.90
C GLY A 81 11.95 -4.00 12.32
N VAL A 82 13.16 -3.78 12.84
CA VAL A 82 14.35 -4.55 12.43
C VAL A 82 14.23 -6.01 12.87
N GLY A 83 13.78 -6.29 14.09
CA GLY A 83 13.55 -7.66 14.56
C GLY A 83 12.53 -8.41 13.71
N VAL A 84 11.42 -7.76 13.35
CA VAL A 84 10.40 -8.32 12.46
C VAL A 84 10.98 -8.60 11.07
N GLY A 85 11.76 -7.68 10.51
CA GLY A 85 12.41 -7.91 9.22
C GLY A 85 13.46 -9.04 9.24
N ASP A 86 14.21 -9.20 10.34
CA ASP A 86 15.14 -10.31 10.50
C ASP A 86 14.41 -11.67 10.54
N LEU A 87 13.23 -11.74 11.16
CA LEU A 87 12.37 -12.93 11.12
C LEU A 87 11.90 -13.27 9.69
N VAL A 88 11.57 -12.24 8.89
CA VAL A 88 11.22 -12.43 7.47
C VAL A 88 12.41 -12.94 6.67
N VAL A 89 13.60 -12.35 6.84
CA VAL A 89 14.84 -12.81 6.18
C VAL A 89 15.17 -14.25 6.57
N ALA A 90 14.99 -14.63 7.84
CA ALA A 90 15.25 -15.98 8.30
C ALA A 90 14.29 -17.03 7.70
N ARG A 91 13.08 -16.62 7.28
CA ARG A 91 12.02 -17.51 6.80
C ARG A 91 11.81 -17.49 5.28
N ALA A 92 12.36 -16.50 4.57
CA ALA A 92 12.29 -16.38 3.12
C ALA A 92 13.68 -16.61 2.47
N PRO A 93 13.95 -17.78 1.88
CA PRO A 93 15.24 -18.08 1.25
C PRO A 93 15.64 -17.06 0.19
N GLY A 94 16.86 -16.52 0.31
CA GLY A 94 17.39 -15.53 -0.63
C GLY A 94 16.87 -14.10 -0.44
N ALA A 95 15.92 -13.88 0.49
CA ALA A 95 15.53 -12.55 0.90
C ALA A 95 16.68 -11.84 1.63
N ARG A 96 16.77 -10.52 1.48
CA ARG A 96 17.83 -9.71 2.09
C ARG A 96 17.34 -8.33 2.44
N TRP A 97 18.01 -7.71 3.42
CA TRP A 97 17.86 -6.29 3.66
C TRP A 97 18.43 -5.46 2.51
N ALA A 98 17.67 -4.46 2.08
CA ALA A 98 18.06 -3.49 1.06
C ALA A 98 17.46 -2.12 1.41
N LEU A 99 17.90 -1.07 0.70
CA LEU A 99 17.27 0.23 0.75
C LEU A 99 16.42 0.45 -0.49
N ARG A 100 15.14 0.75 -0.30
CA ARG A 100 14.27 1.26 -1.38
C ARG A 100 14.48 2.76 -1.51
N THR A 101 14.89 3.21 -2.69
CA THR A 101 15.15 4.62 -3.01
C THR A 101 14.10 5.24 -3.93
N GLY A 102 13.11 4.46 -4.38
CA GLY A 102 12.07 4.93 -5.30
C GLY A 102 10.94 5.76 -4.65
N GLY A 103 10.93 5.93 -3.33
CA GLY A 103 9.92 6.71 -2.60
C GLY A 103 10.43 8.09 -2.14
N ALA A 104 9.54 8.88 -1.54
CA ALA A 104 9.85 10.23 -1.02
C ALA A 104 11.00 10.24 0.01
N ALA A 105 11.17 9.15 0.75
CA ALA A 105 12.30 8.93 1.65
C ALA A 105 12.87 7.52 1.43
N PRO A 106 14.20 7.35 1.42
CA PRO A 106 14.82 6.04 1.36
C PRO A 106 14.49 5.21 2.61
N THR A 107 13.92 4.02 2.41
CA THR A 107 13.41 3.19 3.52
C THR A 107 14.03 1.79 3.48
N PRO A 108 14.58 1.30 4.60
CA PRO A 108 15.03 -0.10 4.70
C PRO A 108 13.86 -1.06 4.48
N ALA A 109 14.07 -2.05 3.63
CA ALA A 109 13.10 -3.06 3.26
C ALA A 109 13.76 -4.45 3.23
N VAL A 110 12.95 -5.49 3.38
CA VAL A 110 13.37 -6.87 3.10
C VAL A 110 12.88 -7.20 1.70
N VAL A 111 13.79 -7.50 0.78
CA VAL A 111 13.48 -7.73 -0.63
C VAL A 111 13.74 -9.17 -1.05
N SER A 112 13.01 -9.65 -2.05
CA SER A 112 13.22 -10.98 -2.65
C SER A 112 14.57 -11.08 -3.34
N VAL A 113 14.97 -12.28 -3.76
CA VAL A 113 16.26 -12.51 -4.45
C VAL A 113 16.39 -11.61 -5.69
N SER A 114 15.34 -11.50 -6.49
CA SER A 114 15.26 -10.62 -7.68
C SER A 114 15.22 -9.14 -7.33
N GLY A 115 14.82 -8.79 -6.11
CA GLY A 115 14.56 -7.42 -5.68
C GLY A 115 13.25 -6.84 -6.21
N ALA A 116 12.41 -7.64 -6.87
CA ALA A 116 11.12 -7.20 -7.41
C ALA A 116 10.06 -7.02 -6.30
N ASP A 117 10.10 -7.88 -5.28
CA ASP A 117 9.16 -7.88 -4.17
C ASP A 117 9.82 -7.31 -2.91
N ALA A 118 9.04 -6.62 -2.08
CA ALA A 118 9.53 -5.99 -0.86
C ALA A 118 8.51 -6.04 0.28
N ALA A 119 8.97 -6.40 1.47
CA ALA A 119 8.28 -6.18 2.74
C ALA A 119 8.87 -4.94 3.44
N LEU A 120 8.03 -4.15 4.12
CA LEU A 120 8.39 -2.88 4.77
C LEU A 120 8.21 -2.93 6.29
N PRO A 121 8.92 -3.84 7.00
CA PRO A 121 8.64 -4.13 8.41
C PRO A 121 8.79 -2.91 9.33
N LEU A 122 9.66 -1.94 8.99
CA LEU A 122 9.78 -0.69 9.77
C LEU A 122 8.52 0.18 9.65
N ALA A 123 8.00 0.36 8.44
CA ALA A 123 6.79 1.15 8.21
C ALA A 123 5.56 0.47 8.80
N ASP A 124 5.47 -0.85 8.63
CA ASP A 124 4.35 -1.64 9.13
C ASP A 124 4.32 -1.67 10.66
N VAL A 125 5.47 -1.83 11.32
CA VAL A 125 5.55 -1.74 12.79
C VAL A 125 5.24 -0.33 13.29
N ALA A 126 5.67 0.72 12.60
CA ALA A 126 5.33 2.10 12.97
C ALA A 126 3.81 2.36 12.88
N SER A 127 3.19 1.99 11.76
CA SER A 127 1.74 2.07 11.58
C SER A 127 1.00 1.28 12.66
N ARG A 128 1.47 0.06 12.97
CA ARG A 128 0.87 -0.76 14.03
C ARG A 128 1.06 -0.19 15.39
N TRP A 129 2.20 0.43 15.70
CA TRP A 129 2.44 1.09 16.98
C TRP A 129 1.36 2.13 17.29
N GLU A 130 0.97 2.91 16.29
CA GLU A 130 -0.05 3.95 16.41
C GLU A 130 -1.47 3.38 16.43
N SER A 131 -1.81 2.50 15.48
CA SER A 131 -3.20 2.07 15.23
C SER A 131 -3.70 0.98 16.17
N GLY A 132 -2.90 -0.07 16.43
CA GLY A 132 -3.39 -1.23 17.17
C GLY A 132 -2.74 -2.51 16.67
N CYS A 133 -2.27 -3.39 17.57
CA CYS A 133 -1.98 -4.77 17.20
C CYS A 133 -2.10 -5.71 18.41
N GLY A 134 -2.64 -6.91 18.17
CA GLY A 134 -2.58 -8.02 19.12
C GLY A 134 -1.21 -8.73 19.08
N PRO A 135 -0.95 -9.64 20.04
CA PRO A 135 0.32 -10.36 20.14
C PRO A 135 0.61 -11.29 18.95
N GLU A 136 -0.43 -11.78 18.27
CA GLU A 136 -0.34 -12.67 17.10
C GLU A 136 0.14 -11.99 15.82
N TRP A 137 0.00 -10.66 15.73
CA TRP A 137 0.21 -9.91 14.49
C TRP A 137 1.58 -10.14 13.85
N VAL A 138 2.66 -10.22 14.64
CA VAL A 138 4.02 -10.45 14.10
C VAL A 138 4.12 -11.82 13.43
N SER A 139 3.53 -12.86 14.00
CA SER A 139 3.57 -14.20 13.42
C SER A 139 2.82 -14.29 12.10
N GLU A 140 1.65 -13.64 12.02
CA GLU A 140 0.84 -13.54 10.80
C GLU A 140 1.56 -12.71 9.73
N TYR A 141 2.13 -11.57 10.12
CA TYR A 141 2.91 -10.70 9.24
C TYR A 141 4.11 -11.44 8.65
N VAL A 142 4.91 -12.10 9.49
CA VAL A 142 6.11 -12.83 9.04
C VAL A 142 5.73 -13.95 8.08
N ALA A 143 4.63 -14.68 8.34
CA ALA A 143 4.14 -15.72 7.44
C ALA A 143 3.73 -15.15 6.07
N ALA A 144 2.92 -14.08 6.06
CA ALA A 144 2.46 -13.44 4.83
C ALA A 144 3.61 -12.81 4.03
N ALA A 145 4.50 -12.08 4.71
CA ALA A 145 5.64 -11.43 4.07
C ALA A 145 6.62 -12.46 3.50
N SER A 146 6.91 -13.55 4.23
CA SER A 146 7.84 -14.58 3.73
C SER A 146 7.29 -15.33 2.52
N ALA A 147 5.98 -15.61 2.52
CA ALA A 147 5.29 -16.19 1.37
C ALA A 147 5.35 -15.26 0.16
N HIS A 148 5.15 -13.95 0.37
CA HIS A 148 5.23 -12.96 -0.69
C HIS A 148 6.63 -12.83 -1.31
N LEU A 149 7.69 -13.00 -0.51
CA LEU A 149 9.08 -12.85 -0.97
C LEU A 149 9.68 -14.12 -1.56
N THR A 150 9.01 -15.27 -1.39
CA THR A 150 9.45 -16.54 -1.97
C THR A 150 8.83 -16.66 -3.36
N PRO A 151 9.62 -16.74 -4.44
CA PRO A 151 9.08 -16.92 -5.77
C PRO A 151 8.31 -18.23 -5.82
N ASP A 152 7.07 -18.18 -6.29
CA ASP A 152 6.29 -19.37 -6.58
C ASP A 152 6.99 -20.07 -7.75
N THR A 153 7.67 -21.20 -7.50
CA THR A 153 8.14 -22.09 -8.56
C THR A 153 6.92 -22.73 -9.21
N ALA A 154 6.20 -21.97 -10.04
CA ALA A 154 5.26 -22.52 -10.97
C ALA A 154 6.04 -23.33 -12.04
N PRO A 155 5.59 -24.54 -12.40
CA PRO A 155 6.23 -25.32 -13.45
C PRO A 155 6.12 -24.57 -14.78
N GLU A 156 7.22 -24.54 -15.52
CA GLU A 156 7.31 -23.96 -16.86
C GLU A 156 6.26 -24.61 -17.78
N VAL A 157 5.23 -23.85 -18.15
CA VAL A 157 4.21 -24.26 -19.13
C VAL A 157 4.60 -23.69 -20.51
N PRO A 158 4.66 -24.53 -21.58
CA PRO A 158 5.01 -24.07 -22.93
C PRO A 158 4.01 -23.05 -23.47
N SER A 159 4.51 -21.93 -24.01
CA SER A 159 3.69 -20.85 -24.58
C SER A 159 2.85 -21.30 -25.79
N PRO A 160 1.54 -20.98 -25.83
CA PRO A 160 0.75 -20.96 -27.06
C PRO A 160 0.52 -19.53 -27.56
N ARG A 161 0.52 -19.40 -28.89
CA ARG A 161 0.35 -18.16 -29.68
C ARG A 161 -1.05 -17.51 -29.51
N THR A 162 -1.06 -16.18 -29.46
CA THR A 162 -2.18 -15.21 -29.50
C THR A 162 -2.93 -15.29 -30.87
N PRO A 163 -4.21 -14.86 -31.06
CA PRO A 163 -4.89 -13.77 -30.34
C PRO A 163 -6.40 -13.89 -30.00
N ALA A 164 -6.86 -12.90 -29.22
CA ALA A 164 -8.24 -12.43 -28.99
C ALA A 164 -9.14 -13.17 -27.98
N ARG A 165 -9.03 -12.77 -26.70
CA ARG A 165 -10.16 -12.23 -25.91
C ARG A 165 -9.56 -11.56 -24.69
N VAL A 166 -9.80 -10.26 -24.50
CA VAL A 166 -9.39 -9.50 -23.32
C VAL A 166 -10.17 -10.05 -22.13
N ALA A 167 -9.63 -11.07 -21.48
CA ALA A 167 -9.96 -11.39 -20.12
C ALA A 167 -9.13 -10.41 -19.27
N ALA A 168 -9.81 -9.40 -18.73
CA ALA A 168 -9.25 -8.54 -17.70
C ALA A 168 -8.91 -9.42 -16.50
N ALA A 169 -7.65 -9.87 -16.46
CA ALA A 169 -7.07 -10.40 -15.24
C ALA A 169 -7.14 -9.28 -14.21
N THR A 170 -7.74 -9.57 -13.07
CA THR A 170 -7.80 -8.75 -11.86
C THR A 170 -6.39 -8.51 -11.33
N ALA A 171 -5.65 -7.63 -12.00
CA ALA A 171 -4.40 -7.12 -11.48
C ALA A 171 -4.71 -6.44 -10.14
N THR A 172 -4.21 -7.03 -9.06
CA THR A 172 -4.39 -6.48 -7.72
C THR A 172 -3.32 -5.41 -7.54
N PHE A 173 -3.63 -4.17 -7.90
CA PHE A 173 -2.71 -3.04 -7.74
C PHE A 173 -2.59 -2.70 -6.26
N ARG A 174 -1.38 -2.71 -5.72
CA ARG A 174 -1.12 -2.36 -4.31
C ARG A 174 -0.87 -0.88 -4.12
N THR A 175 -0.28 -0.22 -5.11
CA THR A 175 0.01 1.21 -5.09
C THR A 175 -0.27 1.84 -6.47
N PRO A 176 -0.50 3.17 -6.54
CA PRO A 176 -0.65 3.86 -7.83
C PRO A 176 0.58 3.71 -8.75
N ALA A 177 1.77 3.49 -8.18
CA ALA A 177 3.01 3.28 -8.95
C ALA A 177 3.05 1.93 -9.68
N ASP A 178 2.23 0.96 -9.26
CA ASP A 178 2.15 -0.37 -9.88
C ASP A 178 1.26 -0.37 -11.14
N LEU A 179 0.64 0.77 -11.47
CA LEU A 179 -0.22 0.90 -12.64
C LEU A 179 0.61 0.95 -13.93
N PRO A 180 0.07 0.44 -15.06
CA PRO A 180 0.73 0.51 -16.36
C PRO A 180 1.20 1.91 -16.74
N PHE A 181 0.41 2.93 -16.39
CA PHE A 181 0.74 4.35 -16.57
C PHE A 181 0.64 5.08 -15.22
N PRO A 182 1.70 5.15 -14.42
CA PRO A 182 1.64 5.74 -13.09
C PRO A 182 1.07 7.18 -13.13
N PRO A 183 0.04 7.50 -12.32
CA PRO A 183 -0.54 8.83 -12.29
C PRO A 183 0.45 9.84 -11.68
N SER A 184 0.36 11.11 -12.06
CA SER A 184 1.20 12.14 -11.47
C SER A 184 0.92 12.30 -9.96
N PRO A 185 1.89 12.78 -9.16
CA PRO A 185 1.65 13.05 -7.74
C PRO A 185 0.43 13.95 -7.49
N ALA A 186 0.23 14.97 -8.32
CA ALA A 186 -0.91 15.87 -8.19
C ALA A 186 -2.25 15.18 -8.50
N ALA A 187 -2.29 14.24 -9.45
CA ALA A 187 -3.47 13.40 -9.71
C ALA A 187 -3.74 12.41 -8.56
N GLN A 188 -2.70 11.95 -7.87
CA GLN A 188 -2.85 11.13 -6.66
C GLN A 188 -3.37 11.96 -5.48
N ASP A 189 -2.84 13.17 -5.29
CA ASP A 189 -3.25 14.07 -4.21
C ASP A 189 -4.73 14.46 -4.32
N ILE A 190 -5.20 14.82 -5.53
CA ILE A 190 -6.62 15.11 -5.75
C ILE A 190 -7.49 13.85 -5.56
N ALA A 191 -7.03 12.68 -5.98
CA ALA A 191 -7.77 11.43 -5.79
C ALA A 191 -7.97 11.12 -4.30
N LEU A 192 -6.90 11.24 -3.50
CA LEU A 192 -6.95 10.98 -2.05
C LEU A 192 -7.77 12.04 -1.32
N GLY A 193 -7.59 13.32 -1.63
CA GLY A 193 -8.36 14.40 -1.02
C GLY A 193 -9.86 14.31 -1.33
N VAL A 194 -10.23 13.87 -2.53
CA VAL A 194 -11.63 13.63 -2.90
C VAL A 194 -12.17 12.34 -2.28
N LEU A 195 -11.33 11.31 -2.15
CA LEU A 195 -11.69 10.06 -1.47
C LEU A 195 -12.05 10.29 -0.01
N ASP A 196 -11.27 11.11 0.69
CA ASP A 196 -11.53 11.49 2.08
C ASP A 196 -12.85 12.26 2.22
N GLN A 197 -13.11 13.21 1.31
CA GLN A 197 -14.35 13.99 1.29
C GLN A 197 -15.59 13.11 1.06
N VAL A 198 -15.56 12.23 0.07
CA VAL A 198 -16.70 11.34 -0.22
C VAL A 198 -16.91 10.33 0.90
N LEU A 199 -15.82 9.86 1.54
CA LEU A 199 -15.90 8.96 2.68
C LEU A 199 -16.51 9.67 3.90
N GLU A 200 -16.10 10.90 4.21
CA GLU A 200 -16.70 11.70 5.28
C GLU A 200 -18.21 11.91 5.05
N ALA A 201 -18.60 12.21 3.81
CA ALA A 201 -20.02 12.28 3.43
C ALA A 201 -20.74 10.94 3.62
N ALA A 202 -20.11 9.81 3.25
CA ALA A 202 -20.67 8.46 3.42
C ALA A 202 -20.92 8.09 4.90
N LEU A 203 -20.07 8.60 5.78
CA LEU A 203 -20.10 8.32 7.21
C LEU A 203 -21.02 9.27 7.98
N THR A 204 -21.39 10.40 7.38
CA THR A 204 -22.27 11.41 7.98
C THR A 204 -23.74 10.95 7.95
N PRO A 205 -24.39 10.73 9.10
CA PRO A 205 -25.78 10.29 9.13
C PRO A 205 -26.71 11.30 8.44
N GLY A 206 -27.53 10.83 7.50
CA GLY A 206 -28.51 11.66 6.79
C GLY A 206 -27.93 12.52 5.65
N ALA A 207 -26.63 12.43 5.36
CA ALA A 207 -26.05 13.08 4.18
C ALA A 207 -26.60 12.43 2.89
N ALA A 208 -26.89 13.28 1.89
CA ALA A 208 -27.30 12.81 0.58
C ALA A 208 -26.10 12.16 -0.13
N VAL A 209 -26.29 10.90 -0.51
CA VAL A 209 -25.31 10.07 -1.20
C VAL A 209 -25.40 10.35 -2.69
N VAL A 210 -24.82 11.47 -3.14
CA VAL A 210 -24.86 11.91 -4.55
C VAL A 210 -23.46 11.96 -5.15
N PRO A 211 -23.28 11.58 -6.43
CA PRO A 211 -22.03 11.79 -7.13
C PRO A 211 -21.65 13.28 -7.16
N PHE A 212 -20.36 13.55 -7.05
CA PHE A 212 -19.83 14.90 -7.23
C PHE A 212 -18.52 14.85 -7.99
N ALA A 213 -18.16 15.99 -8.58
CA ALA A 213 -16.92 16.15 -9.29
C ALA A 213 -16.15 17.35 -8.73
N VAL A 214 -14.84 17.24 -8.79
CA VAL A 214 -13.89 18.27 -8.40
C VAL A 214 -12.99 18.53 -9.58
N VAL A 215 -12.83 19.80 -9.95
CA VAL A 215 -11.80 20.21 -10.91
C VAL A 215 -10.76 21.05 -10.19
N ASP A 216 -9.49 20.74 -10.46
CA ASP A 216 -8.40 21.58 -9.99
C ASP A 216 -8.41 22.87 -10.80
N GLY A 217 -8.66 23.99 -10.12
CA GLY A 217 -8.54 25.30 -10.75
C GLY A 217 -7.10 25.55 -11.18
N SER A 218 -6.90 26.49 -12.11
CA SER A 218 -5.58 27.12 -12.30
C SER A 218 -5.00 27.52 -10.93
N PRO A 219 -3.68 27.55 -10.69
CA PRO A 219 -3.09 27.85 -9.37
C PRO A 219 -3.56 29.14 -8.66
N ALA A 220 -4.35 29.98 -9.33
CA ALA A 220 -5.03 31.17 -8.77
C ALA A 220 -6.49 30.93 -8.33
N GLN A 221 -7.08 29.77 -8.58
CA GLN A 221 -8.47 29.41 -8.29
C GLN A 221 -8.48 28.13 -7.46
N GLY A 222 -9.13 28.16 -6.30
CA GLY A 222 -9.34 26.95 -5.49
C GLY A 222 -10.13 25.89 -6.25
N HIS A 223 -10.20 24.68 -5.71
CA HIS A 223 -10.96 23.58 -6.29
C HIS A 223 -12.44 23.97 -6.47
N ASP A 224 -13.00 23.73 -7.66
CA ASP A 224 -14.43 23.88 -7.92
C ASP A 224 -15.11 22.52 -7.73
N VAL A 225 -16.07 22.46 -6.82
CA VAL A 225 -16.78 21.24 -6.42
C VAL A 225 -18.23 21.35 -6.88
N ARG A 226 -18.70 20.35 -7.62
CA ARG A 226 -20.08 20.29 -8.12
C ARG A 226 -20.73 18.96 -7.82
N THR A 227 -21.92 19.00 -7.21
CA THR A 227 -22.77 17.83 -6.95
C THR A 227 -23.75 17.60 -8.11
N PHE A 228 -24.14 16.34 -8.32
CA PHE A 228 -25.06 15.94 -9.40
C PHE A 228 -26.19 15.09 -8.82
N ASP A 229 -27.42 15.61 -8.90
CA ASP A 229 -28.61 14.93 -8.40
C ASP A 229 -29.23 14.00 -9.46
N GLY A 230 -30.10 13.08 -9.01
CA GLY A 230 -30.88 12.20 -9.86
C GLY A 230 -30.42 10.75 -9.83
N ALA A 231 -30.74 10.00 -10.89
CA ALA A 231 -30.36 8.57 -10.97
C ALA A 231 -28.83 8.42 -10.98
N PRO A 232 -28.23 7.55 -10.15
CA PRO A 232 -26.77 7.48 -9.96
C PRO A 232 -25.97 7.37 -11.25
N GLU A 233 -26.40 6.53 -12.19
CA GLU A 233 -25.73 6.35 -13.48
C GLU A 233 -25.74 7.62 -14.34
N ARG A 234 -26.88 8.32 -14.36
CA ARG A 234 -27.05 9.58 -15.09
C ARG A 234 -26.24 10.69 -14.45
N ALA A 235 -26.32 10.82 -13.12
CA ALA A 235 -25.54 11.80 -12.36
C ALA A 235 -24.02 11.59 -12.56
N LEU A 236 -23.55 10.33 -12.59
CA LEU A 236 -22.16 10.01 -12.89
C LEU A 236 -21.76 10.38 -14.33
N GLN A 237 -22.63 10.13 -15.31
CA GLN A 237 -22.39 10.54 -16.70
C GLN A 237 -22.34 12.07 -16.85
N GLU A 238 -23.24 12.79 -16.18
CA GLU A 238 -23.27 14.26 -16.15
C GLU A 238 -22.03 14.83 -15.45
N ALA A 239 -21.58 14.22 -14.34
CA ALA A 239 -20.35 14.57 -13.65
C ALA A 239 -19.12 14.45 -14.56
N ARG A 240 -18.96 13.31 -15.24
CA ARG A 240 -17.87 13.10 -16.21
C ARG A 240 -17.97 14.04 -17.40
N ALA A 241 -19.17 14.38 -17.87
CA ALA A 241 -19.36 15.34 -18.96
C ALA A 241 -18.95 16.76 -18.56
N TRP A 242 -19.33 17.17 -17.35
CA TRP A 242 -18.95 18.48 -16.80
C TRP A 242 -17.42 18.60 -16.66
N VAL A 243 -16.77 17.58 -16.08
CA VAL A 243 -15.31 17.55 -15.96
C VAL A 243 -14.62 17.70 -17.33
N ARG A 244 -15.03 16.92 -18.34
CA ARG A 244 -14.48 17.03 -19.71
C ARG A 244 -14.67 18.42 -20.33
N SER A 245 -15.75 19.11 -19.99
CA SER A 245 -16.03 20.46 -20.50
C SER A 245 -15.31 21.57 -19.73
N SER A 246 -14.68 21.26 -18.59
CA SER A 246 -14.09 22.27 -17.70
C SER A 246 -12.81 22.90 -18.25
N GLY A 247 -12.06 22.19 -19.11
CA GLY A 247 -10.73 22.61 -19.54
C GLY A 247 -9.69 22.59 -18.40
N ALA A 248 -10.00 21.97 -17.27
CA ALA A 248 -9.09 21.86 -16.14
C ALA A 248 -7.87 20.99 -16.46
N ALA A 249 -6.75 21.25 -15.77
CA ALA A 249 -5.56 20.41 -15.89
C ALA A 249 -5.76 19.05 -15.22
N ARG A 250 -6.61 19.00 -14.18
CA ARG A 250 -6.89 17.81 -13.37
C ARG A 250 -8.32 17.83 -12.89
N ALA A 251 -8.86 16.63 -12.70
CA ALA A 251 -10.18 16.47 -12.14
C ALA A 251 -10.33 15.12 -11.47
N ALA A 252 -11.34 15.04 -10.60
CA ALA A 252 -11.79 13.83 -9.98
C ALA A 252 -13.33 13.76 -10.00
N VAL A 253 -13.87 12.56 -10.14
CA VAL A 253 -15.29 12.27 -9.99
C VAL A 253 -15.43 11.21 -8.91
N ALA A 254 -16.28 11.48 -7.93
CA ALA A 254 -16.58 10.58 -6.83
C ALA A 254 -18.01 10.04 -6.93
N TRP A 255 -18.20 8.77 -6.59
CA TRP A 255 -19.52 8.14 -6.51
C TRP A 255 -19.53 7.01 -5.48
N PHE A 256 -20.74 6.54 -5.19
CA PHE A 256 -20.97 5.44 -4.27
C PHE A 256 -21.30 4.18 -5.06
N GLY A 257 -20.77 3.04 -4.63
CA GLY A 257 -20.96 1.78 -5.30
C GLY A 257 -20.62 0.60 -4.40
N GLN A 258 -20.35 -0.54 -5.03
CA GLN A 258 -19.96 -1.78 -4.37
C GLN A 258 -18.69 -2.31 -5.02
N LEU A 259 -17.81 -2.91 -4.22
CA LEU A 259 -16.62 -3.58 -4.72
C LEU A 259 -16.88 -5.09 -4.87
N PRO A 260 -16.56 -5.70 -6.01
CA PRO A 260 -16.63 -7.15 -6.17
C PRO A 260 -15.54 -7.81 -5.31
N ALA A 261 -15.93 -8.57 -4.28
CA ALA A 261 -15.03 -9.38 -3.47
C ALA A 261 -15.76 -10.60 -2.87
N ASP A 262 -14.99 -11.59 -2.40
CA ASP A 262 -15.45 -12.89 -1.87
C ASP A 262 -16.47 -12.81 -0.72
N ASP A 263 -16.58 -11.66 -0.07
CA ASP A 263 -17.63 -11.35 0.91
C ASP A 263 -18.57 -10.31 0.29
N ALA A 264 -19.80 -10.73 0.02
CA ALA A 264 -20.86 -10.00 -0.68
C ALA A 264 -20.98 -8.48 -0.36
N ASP A 265 -21.30 -7.71 -1.40
CA ASP A 265 -22.06 -6.45 -1.43
C ASP A 265 -21.72 -5.35 -0.41
N ARG A 266 -20.45 -5.25 0.03
CA ARG A 266 -20.05 -4.16 0.92
C ARG A 266 -20.04 -2.82 0.19
N PRO A 267 -20.66 -1.78 0.77
CA PRO A 267 -20.66 -0.47 0.16
C PRO A 267 -19.25 0.13 0.18
N ALA A 268 -18.94 0.86 -0.87
CA ALA A 268 -17.69 1.56 -1.03
C ALA A 268 -17.94 2.92 -1.68
N VAL A 269 -17.05 3.85 -1.36
CA VAL A 269 -16.89 5.07 -2.14
C VAL A 269 -15.81 4.83 -3.19
N LEU A 270 -16.00 5.37 -4.38
CA LEU A 270 -15.09 5.25 -5.50
C LEU A 270 -14.74 6.64 -6.02
N VAL A 271 -13.49 6.81 -6.44
CA VAL A 271 -12.99 8.04 -7.04
C VAL A 271 -12.22 7.68 -8.30
N GLU A 272 -12.54 8.38 -9.38
CA GLU A 272 -11.80 8.38 -10.64
C GLU A 272 -11.14 9.74 -10.81
N ALA A 273 -9.82 9.80 -10.93
CA ALA A 273 -9.08 11.05 -11.09
C ALA A 273 -8.04 10.96 -12.22
N SER A 274 -7.85 12.04 -12.98
CA SER A 274 -6.85 12.08 -14.05
C SER A 274 -6.26 13.48 -14.23
N ASP A 275 -5.03 13.52 -14.77
CA ASP A 275 -4.53 14.69 -15.49
C ASP A 275 -5.17 14.74 -16.89
N ALA A 276 -5.16 15.92 -17.52
CA ALA A 276 -5.62 16.11 -18.89
C ALA A 276 -4.89 15.18 -19.87
N GLY A 277 -5.65 14.36 -20.61
CA GLY A 277 -5.12 13.41 -21.60
C GLY A 277 -4.40 12.18 -21.03
N ALA A 278 -4.27 12.05 -19.70
CA ALA A 278 -3.65 10.90 -19.05
C ALA A 278 -4.71 9.87 -18.62
N PRO A 279 -4.39 8.56 -18.58
CA PRO A 279 -5.29 7.55 -18.04
C PRO A 279 -5.70 7.85 -16.59
N SER A 280 -6.97 7.61 -16.26
CA SER A 280 -7.48 7.89 -14.92
C SER A 280 -6.99 6.85 -13.91
N LEU A 281 -6.65 7.29 -12.71
CA LEU A 281 -6.51 6.47 -11.50
C LEU A 281 -7.90 6.20 -10.93
N VAL A 282 -8.22 4.94 -10.64
CA VAL A 282 -9.44 4.56 -9.93
C VAL A 282 -9.09 4.01 -8.55
N VAL A 283 -9.57 4.67 -7.50
CA VAL A 283 -9.41 4.26 -6.10
C VAL A 283 -10.75 4.08 -5.41
N ALA A 284 -10.79 3.28 -4.36
CA ALA A 284 -12.00 3.05 -3.57
C ALA A 284 -11.71 2.81 -2.10
N HIS A 285 -12.68 3.11 -1.23
CA HIS A 285 -12.61 2.81 0.20
C HIS A 285 -13.94 2.22 0.66
N ARG A 286 -13.87 1.03 1.28
CA ARG A 286 -15.04 0.38 1.89
C ARG A 286 -15.43 1.07 3.19
N TYR A 287 -16.71 1.03 3.50
CA TYR A 287 -17.21 1.50 4.78
C TYR A 287 -18.36 0.61 5.28
N THR A 288 -18.65 0.71 6.57
CA THR A 288 -19.89 0.18 7.16
C THR A 288 -20.78 1.36 7.51
N ALA A 289 -22.02 1.35 7.03
CA ALA A 289 -23.02 2.33 7.40
C ALA A 289 -23.43 2.17 8.88
N ALA A 290 -23.93 3.26 9.48
CA ALA A 290 -24.45 3.22 10.84
C ALA A 290 -25.66 2.27 10.90
N THR A 291 -25.69 1.42 11.92
CA THR A 291 -26.85 0.56 12.19
C THR A 291 -27.75 1.27 13.21
N PRO A 292 -29.01 1.59 12.89
CA PRO A 292 -29.93 2.20 13.85
C PRO A 292 -30.20 1.25 15.02
N GLU A 293 -30.59 1.80 16.19
CA GLU A 293 -30.79 1.07 17.47
C GLU A 293 -31.89 -0.02 17.47
N GLY A 294 -32.39 -0.47 16.32
CA GLY A 294 -33.55 -1.36 16.21
C GLY A 294 -33.31 -2.83 16.54
N ASP A 295 -32.14 -3.40 16.24
CA ASP A 295 -31.92 -4.87 16.27
C ASP A 295 -30.63 -5.32 17.01
N GLY A 296 -29.99 -4.43 17.75
CA GLY A 296 -28.75 -4.73 18.48
C GLY A 296 -28.06 -3.48 19.01
N ARG A 297 -26.83 -3.63 19.54
CA ARG A 297 -26.02 -2.46 19.91
C ARG A 297 -25.78 -1.61 18.66
N ALA A 298 -26.22 -0.35 18.70
CA ALA A 298 -25.88 0.62 17.67
C ALA A 298 -24.38 0.62 17.39
N ARG A 299 -24.05 0.59 16.10
CA ARG A 299 -22.66 0.67 15.63
C ARG A 299 -22.53 1.94 14.80
N PRO A 300 -21.57 2.82 15.12
CA PRO A 300 -21.32 4.01 14.31
C PRO A 300 -20.83 3.59 12.92
N ALA A 301 -21.10 4.44 11.93
CA ALA A 301 -20.50 4.29 10.61
C ALA A 301 -18.98 4.39 10.76
N ARG A 302 -18.23 3.57 10.00
CA ARG A 302 -16.76 3.63 10.01
C ARG A 302 -16.14 3.12 8.71
N PRO A 303 -14.94 3.59 8.35
CA PRO A 303 -14.16 3.01 7.27
C PRO A 303 -13.80 1.55 7.57
N VAL A 304 -13.58 0.77 6.52
CA VAL A 304 -13.21 -0.65 6.61
C VAL A 304 -11.99 -0.92 5.73
N GLY A 305 -10.86 -1.19 6.40
CA GLY A 305 -9.60 -1.48 5.72
C GLY A 305 -8.91 -0.21 5.22
N GLU A 306 -7.96 -0.42 4.30
CA GLU A 306 -7.22 0.65 3.64
C GLU A 306 -7.88 1.00 2.28
N PRO A 307 -7.63 2.20 1.74
CA PRO A 307 -7.94 2.52 0.34
C PRO A 307 -7.35 1.49 -0.64
N LEU A 308 -8.11 1.18 -1.67
CA LEU A 308 -7.78 0.19 -2.70
C LEU A 308 -7.58 0.87 -4.04
N VAL A 309 -6.51 0.51 -4.76
CA VAL A 309 -6.30 0.91 -6.16
C VAL A 309 -6.97 -0.15 -7.04
N LEU A 310 -8.02 0.26 -7.77
CA LEU A 310 -8.79 -0.65 -8.62
C LEU A 310 -8.18 -0.81 -10.01
N GLY A 311 -7.37 0.16 -10.44
CA GLY A 311 -6.71 0.14 -11.74
C GLY A 311 -6.78 1.47 -12.46
N GLN A 312 -6.84 1.39 -13.79
CA GLN A 312 -6.90 2.56 -14.67
C GLN A 312 -8.14 2.54 -15.56
N ALA A 313 -8.65 3.72 -15.86
CA ALA A 313 -9.70 3.94 -16.85
C ALA A 313 -9.20 4.85 -17.99
N ALA A 314 -10.05 5.03 -19.01
CA ALA A 314 -9.81 6.03 -20.05
C ALA A 314 -9.66 7.42 -19.43
N PRO A 315 -8.91 8.34 -20.06
CA PRO A 315 -8.76 9.71 -19.56
C PRO A 315 -10.09 10.36 -19.23
N LEU A 316 -10.15 10.97 -18.05
CA LEU A 316 -11.34 11.68 -17.57
C LEU A 316 -11.47 13.07 -18.21
N LEU A 317 -10.33 13.69 -18.57
CA LEU A 317 -10.18 15.01 -19.18
C LEU A 317 -9.66 14.91 -20.62
#